data_AF-A0A9W6QJP7-F1
#
_entry.id   AF-A0A9W6QJP7-F1
#
_cell.length_a   1.000
_cell.length_b   1.000
_cell.length_c   1.000
_cell.angle_alpha   90.00
_cell.angle_beta   90.00
_cell.angle_gamma   90.00
#
_symmetry.space_group_name_H-M   'P 1'
#
loop_
_entity.id
_entity.type
_entity.pdbx_description
1 polymer ?
#
loop_
_entity_poly.entity_id
_entity_poly.type
_entity_poly.pdbx_seq_one_letter_code
_entity_poly.pdbx_strand_id
1 'polypeptide(L)'
;MTRGDGDRMVRCGQGHEHWGEHGAAGLLPVADGHVLLQQRGGGISGSGTWGMFGGARDSHEDTITAALREAAEESTLDPTLVRPFGVLVEDHDGWTYETVLASADERFAVDPVSDETAGVAWVPVDEVTDLPLFGPFAANWTRLRECLAPRVLVVDCANVMGSRPDGWWRDRAGAAARLRDRLAAATGFPGLPPFDLAYPDIILVVEGQARRTKAVPGVTVVAADHNGDDKIVAVAKDHPGCLVVTADRELRTRCTAVGADHIGPGWLQDLLPD
;
A
#
# COMPACT_ATOMS: atom_id res chain seq x y z
N MET A 1 -21.24 -18.80 -3.21
CA MET A 1 -20.97 -17.36 -3.37
C MET A 1 -21.08 -17.09 -4.85
N THR A 2 -21.79 -16.04 -5.24
CA THR A 2 -22.13 -15.77 -6.63
C THR A 2 -21.33 -14.58 -7.08
N ARG A 3 -20.55 -14.73 -8.16
CA ARG A 3 -19.83 -13.62 -8.78
C ARG A 3 -20.84 -12.59 -9.33
N GLY A 4 -20.54 -11.31 -9.16
CA GLY A 4 -21.42 -10.21 -9.55
C GLY A 4 -22.58 -10.00 -8.57
N ASP A 5 -22.47 -10.48 -7.33
CA ASP A 5 -23.48 -10.19 -6.30
C ASP A 5 -23.42 -8.72 -5.83
N GLY A 6 -22.32 -8.01 -6.13
CA GLY A 6 -22.19 -6.57 -5.98
C GLY A 6 -22.88 -5.75 -7.09
N ASP A 7 -23.23 -6.33 -8.24
CA ASP A 7 -23.62 -5.60 -9.46
C ASP A 7 -25.05 -5.02 -9.42
N ARG A 8 -25.21 -3.91 -8.70
CA ARG A 8 -26.46 -3.15 -8.71
C ARG A 8 -26.23 -1.69 -8.35
N MET A 9 -27.20 -0.88 -8.75
CA MET A 9 -27.27 0.53 -8.36
C MET A 9 -27.74 0.67 -6.92
N VAL A 10 -27.00 1.43 -6.11
CA VAL A 10 -27.37 1.79 -4.74
C VAL A 10 -27.30 3.30 -4.55
N ARG A 11 -28.02 3.80 -3.55
CA ARG A 11 -28.01 5.22 -3.17
C ARG A 11 -27.33 5.37 -1.82
N CYS A 12 -26.32 6.24 -1.73
CA CYS A 12 -25.58 6.47 -0.49
C CYS A 12 -26.29 7.48 0.43
N GLY A 13 -25.83 7.65 1.67
CA GLY A 13 -26.41 8.57 2.65
C GLY A 13 -26.36 10.04 2.23
N GLN A 14 -25.43 10.40 1.34
CA GLN A 14 -25.34 11.73 0.73
C GLN A 14 -26.33 11.95 -0.43
N GLY A 15 -27.04 10.90 -0.87
CA GLY A 15 -28.04 10.97 -1.94
C GLY A 15 -27.53 10.75 -3.36
N HIS A 16 -26.24 10.43 -3.55
CA HIS A 16 -25.66 10.03 -4.83
C HIS A 16 -26.01 8.59 -5.21
N GLU A 17 -25.97 8.26 -6.50
CA GLU A 17 -26.16 6.90 -7.02
C GLU A 17 -24.82 6.28 -7.40
N HIS A 18 -24.59 5.05 -6.96
CA HIS A 18 -23.33 4.33 -7.10
C HIS A 18 -23.56 2.92 -7.64
N TRP A 19 -22.65 2.45 -8.50
CA TRP A 19 -22.60 1.04 -8.92
C TRP A 19 -21.79 0.24 -7.90
N GLY A 20 -22.35 -0.85 -7.38
CA GLY A 20 -21.70 -1.71 -6.39
C GLY A 20 -22.43 -1.71 -5.04
N GLU A 21 -23.16 -2.78 -4.71
CA GLU A 21 -23.87 -2.93 -3.45
C GLU A 21 -22.96 -2.83 -2.23
N HIS A 22 -21.79 -3.44 -2.31
CA HIS A 22 -20.85 -3.59 -1.20
C HIS A 22 -19.70 -2.58 -1.27
N GLY A 23 -19.88 -1.50 -2.04
CA GLY A 23 -18.81 -0.59 -2.40
C GLY A 23 -18.20 -0.93 -3.75
N ALA A 24 -17.17 -0.18 -4.13
CA ALA A 24 -16.38 -0.40 -5.33
C ALA A 24 -14.89 -0.21 -5.02
N ALA A 25 -14.05 -0.86 -5.82
CA ALA A 25 -12.60 -0.79 -5.69
C ALA A 25 -11.96 -0.42 -7.03
N GLY A 26 -10.88 0.35 -6.98
CA GLY A 26 -10.11 0.72 -8.16
C GLY A 26 -8.61 0.52 -7.97
N LEU A 27 -7.90 0.25 -9.06
CA LEU A 27 -6.45 0.06 -9.07
C LEU A 27 -5.76 1.24 -9.76
N LEU A 28 -4.72 1.78 -9.13
CA LEU A 28 -3.84 2.80 -9.69
C LEU A 28 -2.38 2.31 -9.66
N PRO A 29 -1.92 1.62 -10.73
CA PRO A 29 -0.52 1.21 -10.87
C PRO A 29 0.41 2.42 -11.10
N VAL A 30 1.59 2.39 -10.50
CA VAL A 30 2.63 3.42 -10.57
C VAL A 30 3.96 2.81 -10.98
N ALA A 31 4.63 3.39 -11.98
CA ALA A 31 5.99 3.03 -12.39
C ALA A 31 6.67 4.20 -13.10
N ASP A 32 7.97 4.40 -12.87
CA ASP A 32 8.79 5.39 -13.57
C ASP A 32 8.20 6.82 -13.62
N GLY A 33 7.53 7.27 -12.56
CA GLY A 33 6.87 8.58 -12.54
C GLY A 33 5.61 8.69 -13.41
N HIS A 34 5.03 7.55 -13.80
CA HIS A 34 3.77 7.43 -14.53
C HIS A 34 2.73 6.67 -13.72
N VAL A 35 1.46 6.89 -14.05
CA VAL A 35 0.33 6.09 -13.58
C VAL A 35 -0.34 5.39 -14.76
N LEU A 36 -0.80 4.16 -14.57
CA LEU A 36 -1.57 3.45 -15.59
C LEU A 36 -3.05 3.84 -15.48
N LEU A 37 -3.60 4.40 -16.56
CA LEU A 37 -5.00 4.82 -16.64
C LEU A 37 -5.69 4.13 -17.82
N GLN A 38 -7.01 4.00 -17.71
CA GLN A 38 -7.88 3.59 -18.80
C GLN A 38 -8.72 4.76 -19.30
N GLN A 39 -9.01 4.76 -20.60
CA GLN A 39 -10.05 5.56 -21.21
C GLN A 39 -11.35 4.76 -21.26
N ARG A 40 -12.38 5.29 -20.61
CA ARG A 40 -13.70 4.67 -20.50
C ARG A 40 -14.36 4.55 -21.87
N GLY A 41 -14.83 3.35 -22.20
CA GLY A 41 -15.48 2.95 -23.45
C GLY A 41 -16.83 3.61 -23.73
N GLY A 42 -17.44 3.24 -24.85
CA GLY A 42 -18.78 3.72 -25.23
C GLY A 42 -19.89 3.04 -24.44
N GLY A 43 -20.96 3.76 -24.10
CA GLY A 43 -22.15 3.17 -23.47
C GLY A 43 -22.11 3.02 -21.95
N ILE A 44 -21.00 3.39 -21.31
CA ILE A 44 -20.85 3.47 -19.85
C ILE A 44 -20.83 4.94 -19.37
N SER A 45 -21.14 5.17 -18.09
CA SER A 45 -21.05 6.51 -17.49
C SER A 45 -19.64 7.09 -17.65
N GLY A 46 -19.51 8.34 -18.10
CA GLY A 46 -18.20 8.97 -18.32
C GLY A 46 -17.45 8.50 -19.56
N SER A 47 -18.13 7.97 -20.58
CA SER A 47 -17.50 7.59 -21.86
C SER A 47 -16.55 8.65 -22.42
N GLY A 48 -15.39 8.19 -22.90
CA GLY A 48 -14.32 9.02 -23.48
C GLY A 48 -13.41 9.69 -22.44
N THR A 49 -13.73 9.61 -21.15
CA THR A 49 -12.90 10.15 -20.07
C THR A 49 -11.88 9.15 -19.54
N TRP A 50 -10.81 9.64 -18.92
CA TRP A 50 -9.74 8.84 -18.35
C TRP A 50 -9.88 8.68 -16.83
N GLY A 51 -9.54 7.50 -16.32
CA GLY A 51 -9.58 7.20 -14.88
C GLY A 51 -8.91 5.87 -14.56
N MET A 52 -9.13 5.42 -13.33
CA MET A 52 -8.61 4.14 -12.83
C MET A 52 -9.39 2.96 -13.39
N PHE A 53 -8.75 1.79 -13.39
CA PHE A 53 -9.45 0.51 -13.45
C PHE A 53 -10.30 0.34 -12.21
N GLY A 54 -11.45 -0.32 -12.33
CA GLY A 54 -12.23 -0.64 -11.15
C GLY A 54 -13.72 -0.87 -11.40
N GLY A 55 -14.36 -1.45 -10.39
CA GLY A 55 -15.74 -1.89 -10.48
C GLY A 55 -16.32 -2.24 -9.12
N ALA A 56 -17.50 -2.84 -9.15
CA ALA A 56 -18.23 -3.24 -7.95
C ALA A 56 -17.44 -4.31 -7.18
N ARG A 57 -17.50 -4.23 -5.85
CA ARG A 57 -16.95 -5.27 -4.99
C ARG A 57 -18.03 -6.31 -4.69
N ASP A 58 -17.70 -7.59 -4.87
CA ASP A 58 -18.56 -8.70 -4.44
C ASP A 58 -18.52 -8.87 -2.91
N SER A 59 -19.54 -9.50 -2.33
CA SER A 59 -19.72 -9.63 -0.88
C SER A 59 -18.61 -10.41 -0.14
N HIS A 60 -17.80 -11.16 -0.88
CA HIS A 60 -16.87 -12.16 -0.37
C HIS A 60 -15.40 -11.86 -0.67
N GLU A 61 -15.11 -10.82 -1.45
CA GLU A 61 -13.75 -10.42 -1.78
C GLU A 61 -13.31 -9.19 -0.98
N ASP A 62 -12.02 -9.11 -0.68
CA ASP A 62 -11.42 -7.89 -0.14
C ASP A 62 -11.15 -6.86 -1.24
N THR A 63 -10.83 -5.63 -0.83
CA THR A 63 -10.59 -4.49 -1.72
C THR A 63 -9.45 -4.72 -2.71
N ILE A 64 -8.34 -5.33 -2.29
CA ILE A 64 -7.18 -5.58 -3.16
C ILE A 64 -7.55 -6.62 -4.21
N THR A 65 -8.19 -7.71 -3.78
CA THR A 65 -8.67 -8.77 -4.66
C THR A 65 -9.62 -8.20 -5.72
N ALA A 66 -10.58 -7.37 -5.32
CA ALA A 66 -11.52 -6.72 -6.23
C ALA A 66 -10.82 -5.78 -7.23
N ALA A 67 -9.96 -4.87 -6.75
CA ALA A 67 -9.26 -3.92 -7.62
C ALA A 67 -8.37 -4.62 -8.67
N LEU A 68 -7.64 -5.67 -8.25
CA LEU A 68 -6.79 -6.46 -9.16
C LEU A 68 -7.63 -7.27 -10.16
N ARG A 69 -8.74 -7.85 -9.72
CA ARG A 69 -9.69 -8.58 -10.58
C ARG A 69 -10.25 -7.66 -11.66
N GLU A 70 -10.79 -6.51 -11.28
CA GLU A 70 -11.37 -5.53 -12.22
C GLU A 70 -10.35 -5.08 -13.25
N ALA A 71 -9.13 -4.72 -12.83
CA ALA A 71 -8.07 -4.34 -13.76
C ALA A 71 -7.71 -5.45 -14.78
N ALA A 72 -7.73 -6.71 -14.36
CA ALA A 72 -7.47 -7.86 -15.21
C ALA A 72 -8.67 -8.27 -16.10
N GLU A 73 -9.88 -7.83 -15.78
CA GLU A 73 -11.08 -8.03 -16.61
C GLU A 73 -11.21 -6.94 -17.67
N GLU A 74 -10.84 -5.70 -17.35
CA GLU A 74 -10.90 -4.55 -18.25
C GLU A 74 -9.68 -4.47 -19.21
N SER A 75 -8.56 -5.10 -18.85
CA SER A 75 -7.29 -5.00 -19.58
C SER A 75 -6.44 -6.25 -19.54
N THR A 76 -5.35 -6.26 -20.31
CA THR A 76 -4.34 -7.35 -20.28
C THR A 76 -3.38 -7.24 -19.10
N LEU A 77 -3.65 -6.40 -18.10
CA LEU A 77 -2.80 -6.26 -16.92
C LEU A 77 -2.68 -7.60 -16.20
N ASP A 78 -1.45 -8.06 -16.01
CA ASP A 78 -1.14 -9.22 -15.17
C ASP A 78 -0.99 -8.75 -13.71
N PRO A 79 -1.90 -9.16 -12.78
CA PRO A 79 -1.84 -8.75 -11.38
C PRO A 79 -0.53 -9.11 -10.67
N THR A 80 0.24 -10.07 -11.18
CA THR A 80 1.53 -10.48 -10.58
C THR A 80 2.66 -9.48 -10.83
N LEU A 81 2.49 -8.56 -11.77
CA LEU A 81 3.47 -7.51 -12.11
C LEU A 81 3.32 -6.26 -11.25
N VAL A 82 2.28 -6.18 -10.42
CA VAL A 82 2.01 -5.04 -9.54
C VAL A 82 2.01 -5.46 -8.07
N ARG A 83 2.48 -4.58 -7.19
CA ARG A 83 2.53 -4.78 -5.75
C ARG A 83 1.76 -3.67 -5.02
N PRO A 84 0.58 -3.97 -4.46
CA PRO A 84 -0.17 -3.03 -3.63
C PRO A 84 0.68 -2.49 -2.48
N PHE A 85 0.68 -1.18 -2.29
CA PHE A 85 1.41 -0.53 -1.19
C PHE A 85 0.53 0.37 -0.31
N GLY A 86 -0.69 0.69 -0.75
CA GLY A 86 -1.60 1.53 0.01
C GLY A 86 -3.03 1.50 -0.49
N VAL A 87 -3.97 1.76 0.42
CA VAL A 87 -5.39 1.91 0.15
C VAL A 87 -5.86 3.26 0.68
N LEU A 88 -6.63 3.97 -0.14
CA LEU A 88 -7.34 5.19 0.23
C LEU A 88 -8.84 4.95 0.14
N VAL A 89 -9.57 5.35 1.19
CA VAL A 89 -11.02 5.22 1.28
C VAL A 89 -11.67 6.57 0.99
N GLU A 90 -12.70 6.55 0.14
CA GLU A 90 -13.66 7.63 -0.07
C GLU A 90 -15.02 7.15 0.47
N ASP A 91 -15.44 7.70 1.62
CA ASP A 91 -16.71 7.34 2.27
C ASP A 91 -17.81 8.32 1.87
N HIS A 92 -18.89 7.76 1.30
CA HIS A 92 -20.07 8.47 0.84
C HIS A 92 -21.26 8.29 1.80
N ASP A 93 -21.01 8.13 3.11
CA ASP A 93 -22.00 7.89 4.14
C ASP A 93 -22.74 6.57 3.92
N GLY A 94 -22.01 5.47 4.12
CA GLY A 94 -22.53 4.09 4.01
C GLY A 94 -22.25 3.39 2.69
N TRP A 95 -21.55 4.03 1.76
CA TRP A 95 -20.97 3.42 0.57
C TRP A 95 -19.53 3.90 0.39
N THR A 96 -18.61 3.01 0.06
CA THR A 96 -17.19 3.35 -0.10
C THR A 96 -16.69 3.09 -1.52
N TYR A 97 -15.87 4.00 -2.02
CA TYR A 97 -14.94 3.71 -3.11
C TYR A 97 -13.53 3.61 -2.52
N GLU A 98 -12.85 2.50 -2.76
CA GLU A 98 -11.52 2.26 -2.22
C GLU A 98 -10.50 2.16 -3.35
N THR A 99 -9.50 3.05 -3.33
CA THR A 99 -8.43 3.08 -4.32
C THR A 99 -7.22 2.33 -3.80
N VAL A 100 -6.80 1.28 -4.51
CA VAL A 100 -5.58 0.52 -4.28
C VAL A 100 -4.45 1.11 -5.13
N LEU A 101 -3.42 1.63 -4.47
CA LEU A 101 -2.20 2.08 -5.11
C LEU A 101 -1.21 0.92 -5.16
N ALA A 102 -0.64 0.67 -6.34
CA ALA A 102 0.28 -0.44 -6.55
C ALA A 102 1.52 0.00 -7.33
N SER A 103 2.67 -0.54 -6.96
CA SER A 103 3.95 -0.29 -7.65
C SER A 103 4.20 -1.37 -8.70
N ALA A 104 4.82 -1.02 -9.82
CA ALA A 104 5.45 -1.96 -10.72
C ALA A 104 6.95 -1.66 -10.85
N ASP A 105 7.75 -2.68 -11.12
CA ASP A 105 9.22 -2.53 -11.25
C ASP A 105 9.60 -1.67 -12.45
N GLU A 106 8.82 -1.77 -13.53
CA GLU A 106 8.94 -0.97 -14.74
C GLU A 106 7.58 -0.86 -15.42
N ARG A 107 7.43 0.10 -16.34
CA ARG A 107 6.24 0.17 -17.21
C ARG A 107 6.23 -1.01 -18.18
N PHE A 108 5.06 -1.63 -18.34
CA PHE A 108 4.83 -2.73 -19.27
C PHE A 108 3.63 -2.46 -20.18
N ALA A 109 3.55 -3.17 -21.30
CA ALA A 109 2.44 -3.03 -22.24
C ALA A 109 1.14 -3.57 -21.63
N VAL A 110 0.07 -2.78 -21.73
CA VAL A 110 -1.27 -3.14 -21.29
C VAL A 110 -2.25 -2.68 -22.35
N ASP A 111 -3.10 -3.59 -22.81
CA ASP A 111 -4.10 -3.34 -23.84
C ASP A 111 -5.52 -3.51 -23.27
N PRO A 112 -6.53 -2.83 -23.81
CA PRO A 112 -7.94 -3.08 -23.49
C PRO A 112 -8.36 -4.53 -23.81
N VAL A 113 -9.22 -5.12 -22.98
CA VAL A 113 -9.78 -6.48 -23.22
C VAL A 113 -11.28 -6.45 -23.55
N SER A 114 -12.00 -5.38 -23.19
CA SER A 114 -13.44 -5.24 -23.41
C SER A 114 -13.82 -3.90 -24.06
N ASP A 115 -15.04 -3.83 -24.60
CA ASP A 115 -15.61 -2.58 -25.16
C ASP A 115 -15.82 -1.48 -24.10
N GLU A 116 -15.73 -1.83 -22.81
CA GLU A 116 -15.81 -0.90 -21.68
C GLU A 116 -14.52 -0.08 -21.52
N THR A 117 -13.45 -0.48 -22.20
CA THR A 117 -12.16 0.22 -22.22
C THR A 117 -11.80 0.61 -23.66
N ALA A 118 -11.83 1.90 -23.97
CA ALA A 118 -11.46 2.41 -25.30
C ALA A 118 -9.94 2.54 -25.50
N GLY A 119 -9.18 2.61 -24.41
CA GLY A 119 -7.73 2.77 -24.45
C GLY A 119 -7.10 2.59 -23.07
N VAL A 120 -5.82 2.25 -23.05
CA VAL A 120 -5.00 2.14 -21.83
C VAL A 120 -3.66 2.82 -22.09
N ALA A 121 -3.15 3.56 -21.10
CA ALA A 121 -1.86 4.21 -21.22
C ALA A 121 -1.18 4.43 -19.86
N TRP A 122 0.14 4.29 -19.85
CA TRP A 122 0.98 4.87 -18.80
C TRP A 122 1.12 6.37 -19.05
N VAL A 123 0.52 7.17 -18.18
CA VAL A 123 0.47 8.63 -18.30
C VAL A 123 1.46 9.25 -17.32
N PRO A 124 2.35 10.17 -17.75
CA PRO A 124 3.21 10.90 -16.82
C PRO A 124 2.37 11.60 -15.75
N VAL A 125 2.78 11.53 -14.48
CA VAL A 125 2.02 12.09 -13.35
C VAL A 125 1.68 13.57 -13.56
N ASP A 126 2.60 14.34 -14.17
CA ASP A 126 2.42 15.77 -14.41
C ASP A 126 1.50 16.09 -15.61
N GLU A 127 1.17 15.10 -16.45
CA GLU A 127 0.30 15.24 -17.63
C GLU A 127 -1.12 14.70 -17.40
N VAL A 128 -1.39 14.07 -16.24
CA VAL A 128 -2.70 13.46 -15.94
C VAL A 128 -3.83 14.48 -16.06
N THR A 129 -3.62 15.72 -15.61
CA THR A 129 -4.65 16.77 -15.67
C THR A 129 -4.89 17.35 -17.07
N ASP A 130 -4.08 16.97 -18.05
CA ASP A 130 -4.26 17.39 -19.45
C ASP A 130 -5.23 16.48 -20.20
N LEU A 131 -5.55 15.30 -19.63
CA LEU A 131 -6.53 14.37 -20.16
C LEU A 131 -7.97 14.77 -19.77
N PRO A 132 -8.99 14.38 -20.56
CA PRO A 132 -10.38 14.53 -20.14
C PRO A 132 -10.68 13.53 -19.03
N LEU A 133 -10.49 13.91 -17.76
CA LEU A 133 -10.62 13.01 -16.62
C LEU A 133 -12.09 12.71 -16.26
N PHE A 134 -12.34 11.50 -15.77
CA PHE A 134 -13.61 11.14 -15.17
C PHE A 134 -13.84 11.99 -13.91
N GLY A 135 -15.02 12.61 -13.77
CA GLY A 135 -15.27 13.65 -12.76
C GLY A 135 -14.85 13.27 -11.32
N PRO A 136 -15.29 12.13 -10.78
CA PRO A 136 -14.85 11.65 -9.46
C PRO A 136 -13.33 11.46 -9.35
N PHE A 137 -12.69 10.87 -10.37
CA PHE A 137 -11.24 10.70 -10.38
C PHE A 137 -10.50 12.05 -10.40
N ALA A 138 -10.98 13.00 -11.22
CA ALA A 138 -10.42 14.35 -11.30
C ALA A 138 -10.49 15.08 -9.95
N ALA A 139 -11.59 14.92 -9.21
CA ALA A 139 -11.79 15.52 -7.90
C ALA A 139 -10.82 14.96 -6.84
N ASN A 140 -10.44 13.68 -6.95
CA ASN A 140 -9.55 13.02 -5.99
C ASN A 140 -8.06 13.04 -6.40
N TRP A 141 -7.73 13.46 -7.64
CA TRP A 141 -6.37 13.37 -8.18
C TRP A 141 -5.30 14.06 -7.32
N THR A 142 -5.59 15.24 -6.74
CA THR A 142 -4.63 15.95 -5.87
C THR A 142 -4.21 15.09 -4.69
N ARG A 143 -5.17 14.43 -4.02
CA ARG A 143 -4.90 13.52 -2.89
C ARG A 143 -4.13 12.30 -3.37
N LEU A 144 -4.53 11.69 -4.48
CA LEU A 144 -3.88 10.52 -5.05
C LEU A 144 -2.41 10.79 -5.40
N ARG A 145 -2.13 11.94 -6.00
CA ARG A 145 -0.77 12.36 -6.40
C ARG A 145 0.20 12.43 -5.22
N GLU A 146 -0.27 12.84 -4.05
CA GLU A 146 0.53 12.89 -2.82
C GLU A 146 0.84 11.49 -2.24
N CYS A 147 0.15 10.46 -2.74
CA CYS A 147 0.20 9.10 -2.20
C CYS A 147 0.91 8.10 -3.12
N LEU A 148 1.49 8.52 -4.26
CA LEU A 148 2.00 7.61 -5.30
C LEU A 148 3.29 6.84 -4.94
N ALA A 149 3.80 6.98 -3.71
CA ALA A 149 5.01 6.30 -3.26
C ALA A 149 4.73 5.39 -2.05
N PRO A 150 5.29 4.16 -2.03
CA PRO A 150 5.21 3.29 -0.88
C PRO A 150 5.90 3.92 0.33
N ARG A 151 5.39 3.62 1.53
CA ARG A 151 6.09 3.96 2.78
C ARG A 151 7.18 2.95 3.07
N VAL A 152 8.23 3.39 3.76
CA VAL A 152 9.26 2.51 4.31
C VAL A 152 9.11 2.45 5.82
N LEU A 153 9.03 1.24 6.38
CA LEU A 153 8.97 0.97 7.82
C LEU A 153 10.31 0.37 8.27
N VAL A 154 11.08 1.14 9.04
CA VAL A 154 12.35 0.69 9.62
C VAL A 154 12.12 0.21 11.03
N VAL A 155 12.39 -1.06 11.31
CA VAL A 155 12.09 -1.71 12.58
C VAL A 155 13.39 -1.96 13.34
N ASP A 156 13.51 -1.34 14.52
CA ASP A 156 14.55 -1.66 15.49
C ASP A 156 14.25 -3.02 16.14
N CYS A 157 14.91 -4.07 15.67
CA CYS A 157 14.60 -5.43 16.12
C CYS A 157 14.86 -5.59 17.63
N ALA A 158 15.97 -5.06 18.14
CA ALA A 158 16.34 -5.21 19.54
C ALA A 158 15.35 -4.51 20.46
N ASN A 159 14.95 -3.29 20.11
CA ASN A 159 14.00 -2.51 20.90
C ASN A 159 12.58 -3.11 20.85
N VAL A 160 12.12 -3.58 19.69
CA VAL A 160 10.79 -4.20 19.55
C VAL A 160 10.71 -5.55 20.26
N MET A 161 11.74 -6.39 20.17
CA MET A 161 11.79 -7.63 20.97
C MET A 161 11.84 -7.31 22.48
N GLY A 162 12.61 -6.30 22.86
CA GLY A 162 12.73 -5.86 24.25
C GLY A 162 11.46 -5.26 24.85
N SER A 163 10.45 -4.91 24.04
CA SER A 163 9.22 -4.29 24.52
C SER A 163 8.23 -5.28 25.16
N ARG A 164 8.43 -6.58 25.00
CA ARG A 164 7.61 -7.65 25.62
C ARG A 164 8.51 -8.65 26.37
N PRO A 165 8.18 -9.03 27.62
CA PRO A 165 8.99 -9.97 28.40
C PRO A 165 8.69 -11.42 28.01
N ASP A 166 9.13 -11.85 26.82
CA ASP A 166 8.84 -13.18 26.24
C ASP A 166 10.01 -14.19 26.39
N GLY A 167 11.11 -13.81 27.04
CA GLY A 167 12.30 -14.65 27.15
C GLY A 167 13.31 -14.51 26.01
N TRP A 168 13.17 -13.53 25.11
CA TRP A 168 14.03 -13.33 23.93
C TRP A 168 15.55 -13.37 24.21
N TRP A 169 15.99 -12.98 25.41
CA TRP A 169 17.41 -12.99 25.78
C TRP A 169 18.05 -14.39 25.75
N ARG A 170 17.26 -15.46 25.84
CA ARG A 170 17.73 -16.85 25.76
C ARG A 170 18.04 -17.30 24.34
N ASP A 171 17.32 -16.76 23.36
CA ASP A 171 17.49 -17.05 21.94
C ASP A 171 17.14 -15.81 21.11
N ARG A 172 18.12 -14.92 20.97
CA ARG A 172 17.95 -13.65 20.25
C ARG A 172 17.71 -13.85 18.76
N ALA A 173 18.34 -14.84 18.15
CA ALA A 173 18.18 -15.12 16.72
C ALA A 173 16.79 -15.69 16.43
N GLY A 174 16.30 -16.63 17.25
CA GLY A 174 14.94 -17.15 17.13
C GLY A 174 13.88 -16.08 17.39
N ALA A 175 14.09 -15.21 18.37
CA ALA A 175 13.17 -14.09 18.63
C ALA A 175 13.10 -13.11 17.44
N ALA A 176 14.24 -12.77 16.84
CA ALA A 176 14.27 -11.91 15.66
C ALA A 176 13.61 -12.55 14.44
N ALA A 177 13.80 -13.87 14.25
CA ALA A 177 13.11 -14.62 13.20
C ALA A 177 11.58 -14.63 13.39
N ARG A 178 11.09 -14.84 14.62
CA ARG A 178 9.65 -14.77 14.91
C ARG A 178 9.07 -13.38 14.65
N LEU A 179 9.77 -12.31 15.05
CA LEU A 179 9.33 -10.95 14.76
C LEU A 179 9.26 -10.69 13.25
N ARG A 180 10.30 -11.11 12.50
CA ARG A 180 10.32 -11.03 11.03
C ARG A 180 9.13 -11.78 10.41
N ASP A 181 8.83 -12.98 10.88
CA ASP A 181 7.75 -13.79 10.30
C ASP A 181 6.37 -13.19 10.61
N ARG A 182 6.18 -12.62 11.80
CA ARG A 182 4.96 -11.85 12.13
C ARG A 182 4.82 -10.59 11.27
N LEU A 183 5.91 -9.87 11.01
CA LEU A 183 5.94 -8.72 10.09
C LEU A 183 5.53 -9.15 8.68
N ALA A 184 6.08 -10.26 8.17
CA ALA A 184 5.76 -10.79 6.85
C ALA A 184 4.32 -11.29 6.72
N ALA A 185 3.70 -11.69 7.83
CA ALA A 185 2.32 -12.16 7.88
C ALA A 185 1.29 -11.04 8.14
N ALA A 186 1.73 -9.80 8.35
CA ALA A 186 0.82 -8.67 8.57
C ALA A 186 0.00 -8.38 7.30
N THR A 187 -1.32 -8.25 7.44
CA THR A 187 -2.26 -8.03 6.33
C THR A 187 -2.53 -6.55 6.05
N GLY A 188 -1.65 -5.66 6.51
CA GLY A 188 -1.74 -4.22 6.36
C GLY A 188 -1.46 -3.47 7.68
N PHE A 189 -1.09 -2.20 7.56
CA PHE A 189 -0.72 -1.34 8.67
C PHE A 189 -1.60 -0.08 8.68
N PRO A 190 -2.67 -0.05 9.51
CA PRO A 190 -3.46 1.16 9.68
C PRO A 190 -2.67 2.24 10.44
N GLY A 191 -3.04 3.50 10.24
CA GLY A 191 -2.39 4.63 10.91
C GLY A 191 -1.00 4.97 10.36
N LEU A 192 -0.69 4.55 9.14
CA LEU A 192 0.47 4.98 8.37
C LEU A 192 0.06 5.98 7.28
N PRO A 193 -0.03 7.29 7.60
CA PRO A 193 -0.44 8.29 6.62
C PRO A 193 0.52 8.31 5.42
N PRO A 194 0.03 8.62 4.20
CA PRO A 194 -1.30 9.15 3.92
C PRO A 194 -2.39 8.08 3.71
N PHE A 195 -2.08 6.80 3.91
CA PHE A 195 -2.99 5.70 3.61
C PHE A 195 -3.93 5.39 4.78
N ASP A 196 -5.15 5.01 4.44
CA ASP A 196 -6.10 4.43 5.41
C ASP A 196 -5.62 3.03 5.82
N LEU A 197 -5.05 2.28 4.87
CA LEU A 197 -4.33 1.03 5.10
C LEU A 197 -3.06 0.97 4.24
N ALA A 198 -1.90 0.78 4.86
CA ALA A 198 -0.61 0.75 4.16
C ALA A 198 -0.01 -0.67 4.10
N TYR A 199 0.77 -0.92 3.06
CA TYR A 199 1.61 -2.11 2.90
C TYR A 199 3.05 -1.63 2.61
N PRO A 200 3.77 -1.18 3.65
CA PRO A 200 5.07 -0.55 3.48
C PRO A 200 6.16 -1.56 3.11
N ASP A 201 7.25 -1.06 2.53
CA ASP A 201 8.51 -1.79 2.47
C ASP A 201 9.09 -1.89 3.89
N ILE A 202 9.26 -3.12 4.39
CA ILE A 202 9.72 -3.36 5.75
C ILE A 202 11.21 -3.64 5.76
N ILE A 203 11.96 -2.88 6.57
CA ILE A 203 13.38 -3.09 6.82
C ILE A 203 13.57 -3.41 8.31
N LEU A 204 13.89 -4.65 8.63
CA LEU A 204 14.22 -5.09 9.97
C LEU A 204 15.73 -4.97 10.22
N VAL A 205 16.13 -4.06 11.11
CA VAL A 205 17.54 -3.89 11.48
C VAL A 205 17.87 -4.80 12.66
N VAL A 206 18.84 -5.71 12.46
CA VAL A 206 19.27 -6.70 13.45
C VAL A 206 20.72 -6.48 13.88
N GLU A 207 21.04 -6.79 15.13
CA GLU A 207 22.39 -6.64 15.69
C GLU A 207 22.83 -7.84 16.54
N GLY A 208 24.11 -7.86 16.92
CA GLY A 208 24.67 -8.89 17.78
C GLY A 208 24.39 -10.32 17.31
N GLN A 209 23.82 -11.15 18.20
CA GLN A 209 23.50 -12.55 17.88
C GLN A 209 22.36 -12.69 16.86
N ALA A 210 21.48 -11.69 16.72
CA ALA A 210 20.36 -11.70 15.78
C ALA A 210 20.80 -11.46 14.31
N ARG A 211 22.07 -11.13 14.05
CA ARG A 211 22.61 -10.94 12.69
C ARG A 211 22.49 -12.17 11.77
N ARG A 212 22.17 -13.34 12.32
CA ARG A 212 21.95 -14.58 11.54
C ARG A 212 20.53 -14.69 10.96
N THR A 213 19.62 -13.80 11.33
CA THR A 213 18.26 -13.76 10.79
C THR A 213 18.31 -13.46 9.29
N LYS A 214 17.69 -14.33 8.49
CA LYS A 214 17.61 -14.18 7.03
C LYS A 214 16.39 -13.35 6.63
N ALA A 215 16.45 -12.68 5.48
CA ALA A 215 15.28 -12.05 4.88
C ALA A 215 14.25 -13.09 4.40
N VAL A 216 13.01 -12.64 4.22
CA VAL A 216 11.88 -13.40 3.64
C VAL A 216 11.11 -12.45 2.71
N PRO A 217 10.26 -12.96 1.79
CA PRO A 217 9.37 -12.09 1.02
C PRO A 217 8.57 -11.14 1.94
N GLY A 218 8.54 -9.85 1.59
CA GLY A 218 7.88 -8.80 2.38
C GLY A 218 8.73 -8.19 3.51
N VAL A 219 9.88 -8.77 3.89
CA VAL A 219 10.75 -8.21 4.94
C VAL A 219 12.22 -8.29 4.57
N THR A 220 12.83 -7.13 4.33
CA THR A 220 14.27 -6.99 4.18
C THR A 220 14.93 -7.00 5.55
N VAL A 221 16.03 -7.75 5.70
CA VAL A 221 16.79 -7.81 6.97
C VAL A 221 18.18 -7.21 6.76
N VAL A 222 18.50 -6.20 7.56
CA VAL A 222 19.79 -5.48 7.51
C VAL A 222 20.55 -5.72 8.80
N ALA A 223 21.73 -6.31 8.70
CA ALA A 223 22.59 -6.54 9.86
C ALA A 223 23.47 -5.31 10.16
N ALA A 224 23.45 -4.86 11.41
CA ALA A 224 24.41 -3.88 11.91
C ALA A 224 25.76 -4.55 12.18
N ASP A 225 26.86 -3.91 11.73
CA ASP A 225 28.20 -4.46 11.92
C ASP A 225 28.67 -4.38 13.36
N HIS A 226 28.29 -3.32 14.07
CA HIS A 226 28.67 -3.05 15.45
C HIS A 226 27.50 -2.51 16.28
N ASN A 227 26.95 -1.35 15.89
CA ASN A 227 25.88 -0.65 16.61
C ASN A 227 24.59 -0.62 15.77
N GLY A 228 23.48 -1.14 16.31
CA GLY A 228 22.15 -1.10 15.70
C GLY A 228 21.65 0.31 15.39
N ASP A 229 21.79 1.25 16.33
CA ASP A 229 21.33 2.63 16.19
C ASP A 229 21.99 3.35 15.02
N ASP A 230 23.30 3.20 14.87
CA ASP A 230 24.04 3.79 13.76
C ASP A 230 23.58 3.23 12.42
N LYS A 231 23.26 1.94 12.37
CA LYS A 231 22.70 1.30 11.17
C LYS A 231 21.29 1.80 10.89
N ILE A 232 20.44 1.94 11.90
CA ILE A 232 19.07 2.46 11.74
C ILE A 232 19.11 3.90 11.20
N VAL A 233 19.96 4.77 11.75
CA VAL A 233 20.12 6.14 11.25
C VAL A 233 20.63 6.17 9.81
N ALA A 234 21.56 5.29 9.45
CA ALA A 234 22.05 5.18 8.08
C ALA A 234 20.93 4.76 7.12
N VAL A 235 20.16 3.71 7.46
CA VAL A 235 18.99 3.28 6.68
C VAL A 235 17.96 4.40 6.57
N ALA A 236 17.62 5.06 7.67
CA ALA A 236 16.65 6.15 7.68
C ALA A 236 17.08 7.33 6.79
N LYS A 237 18.38 7.61 6.73
CA LYS A 237 18.93 8.65 5.84
C LYS A 237 18.78 8.31 4.36
N ASP A 238 18.91 7.03 4.00
CA ASP A 238 18.76 6.55 2.62
C ASP A 238 17.27 6.45 2.21
N HIS A 239 16.35 6.53 3.18
CA HIS A 239 14.90 6.49 2.97
C HIS A 239 14.19 7.70 3.65
N PRO A 240 14.32 8.93 3.09
CA PRO A 240 13.66 10.11 3.64
C PRO A 240 12.15 9.92 3.81
N GLY A 241 11.59 10.33 4.96
CA GLY A 241 10.17 10.14 5.27
C GLY A 241 9.78 8.70 5.64
N CYS A 242 10.74 7.80 5.89
CA CYS A 242 10.47 6.51 6.50
C CYS A 242 9.96 6.66 7.95
N LEU A 243 9.24 5.66 8.43
CA LEU A 243 8.83 5.57 9.83
C LEU A 243 9.74 4.59 10.58
N VAL A 244 10.40 5.07 11.63
CA VAL A 244 11.26 4.25 12.50
C VAL A 244 10.48 3.76 13.72
N VAL A 245 10.38 2.45 13.91
CA VAL A 245 9.77 1.84 15.09
C VAL A 245 10.82 1.62 16.16
N THR A 246 10.84 2.49 17.18
CA THR A 246 11.74 2.36 18.35
C THR A 246 11.22 3.17 19.54
N ALA A 247 11.52 2.74 20.76
CA ALA A 247 11.28 3.46 22.01
C ALA A 247 12.50 4.27 22.48
N ASP A 248 13.66 4.11 21.85
CA ASP A 248 14.88 4.80 22.26
C ASP A 248 14.81 6.30 21.93
N ARG A 249 15.01 7.15 22.95
CA ARG A 249 14.86 8.61 22.82
C ARG A 249 16.02 9.26 22.07
N GLU A 250 17.23 8.74 22.25
CA GLU A 250 18.41 9.25 21.56
C GLU A 250 18.31 8.89 20.08
N LEU A 251 18.00 7.64 19.77
CA LEU A 251 17.80 7.18 18.40
C LEU A 251 16.70 7.96 17.68
N ARG A 252 15.55 8.19 18.32
CA ARG A 252 14.47 9.03 17.75
C ARG A 252 14.97 10.41 17.36
N THR A 253 15.73 11.06 18.24
CA THR A 253 16.31 12.39 17.97
C THR A 253 17.21 12.36 16.74
N ARG A 254 18.04 11.32 16.62
CA ARG A 254 18.97 11.13 15.50
C ARG A 254 18.24 10.82 14.19
N CYS A 255 17.21 9.99 14.21
CA CYS A 255 16.38 9.66 13.04
C CYS A 255 15.60 10.88 12.54
N THR A 256 15.01 11.68 13.43
CA THR A 256 14.34 12.92 13.05
C THR A 256 15.30 13.93 12.43
N ALA A 257 16.57 13.99 12.89
CA ALA A 257 17.58 14.84 12.28
C ALA A 257 17.93 14.48 10.82
N VAL A 258 17.64 13.25 10.38
CA VAL A 258 17.80 12.81 8.98
C VAL A 258 16.48 12.76 8.19
N GLY A 259 15.39 13.32 8.76
CA GLY A 259 14.10 13.44 8.07
C GLY A 259 13.20 12.21 8.17
N ALA A 260 13.42 11.34 9.16
CA ALA A 260 12.53 10.21 9.45
C ALA A 260 11.55 10.52 10.58
N ASP A 261 10.33 9.98 10.44
CA ASP A 261 9.34 9.94 11.50
C ASP A 261 9.62 8.78 12.44
N HIS A 262 8.97 8.76 13.62
CA HIS A 262 9.14 7.66 14.56
C HIS A 262 7.87 7.28 15.31
N ILE A 263 7.77 6.01 15.69
CA ILE A 263 6.68 5.48 16.51
C ILE A 263 7.20 4.44 17.51
N GLY A 264 6.47 4.24 18.60
CA GLY A 264 6.84 3.27 19.63
C GLY A 264 6.57 1.81 19.21
N PRO A 265 7.29 0.83 19.79
CA PRO A 265 7.07 -0.60 19.52
C PRO A 265 5.66 -1.10 19.83
N GLY A 266 4.97 -0.50 20.80
CA GLY A 266 3.61 -0.89 21.19
C GLY A 266 2.64 -0.86 20.01
N TRP A 267 2.69 0.22 19.22
CA TRP A 267 1.87 0.35 18.00
C TRP A 267 2.08 -0.83 17.05
N LEU A 268 3.34 -1.18 16.75
CA LEU A 268 3.64 -2.30 15.85
C LEU A 268 3.15 -3.61 16.45
N GLN A 269 3.44 -3.82 17.73
CA GLN A 269 3.15 -5.06 18.44
C GLN A 269 1.65 -5.36 18.57
N ASP A 270 0.79 -4.33 18.55
CA ASP A 270 -0.66 -4.45 18.58
C ASP A 270 -1.26 -4.79 17.20
N LEU A 271 -0.52 -4.54 16.11
CA LEU A 271 -0.93 -4.84 14.74
C LEU A 271 -0.46 -6.20 14.24
N LEU A 272 0.65 -6.71 14.81
CA LEU A 272 1.23 -7.96 14.37
C LEU A 272 0.39 -9.16 14.85
N PRO A 273 0.19 -10.17 13.98
CA PRO A 273 -0.50 -11.42 14.36
C PRO A 273 0.25 -12.10 15.52
N ASP A 274 -0.44 -12.97 16.26
CA ASP A 274 0.16 -13.74 17.35
C ASP A 274 1.23 -14.76 16.87
#